data_AF-V4HNF5-F1
#
_entry.id   AF-V4HNF5-F1
#
_cell.length_a   1.000
_cell.length_b   1.000
_cell.length_c   1.000
_cell.angle_alpha   90.00
_cell.angle_beta   90.00
_cell.angle_gamma   90.00
#
_symmetry.space_group_name_H-M   'P 1'
#
loop_
_entity.id
_entity.type
_entity.pdbx_description
1 polymer ?
#
loop_
_entity_poly.entity_id
_entity_poly.type
_entity_poly.pdbx_seq_one_letter_code
_entity_poly.pdbx_strand_id
1 'polypeptide(L)' 'MAATHATDEESPAVSAHRTSPERTVFTEDGNADGWISTDHTVVLVE' A
#
# COMPACT_ATOMS: atom_id res chain seq x y z
N MET A 1 -18.32 19.44 -3.27
CA MET A 1 -17.58 18.19 -3.01
C MET A 1 -16.64 18.46 -1.84
N ALA A 2 -17.09 18.23 -0.62
CA ALA A 2 -16.22 18.39 0.55
C ALA A 2 -15.27 17.20 0.58
N ALA A 3 -13.97 17.44 0.49
CA ALA A 3 -12.97 16.42 0.76
C ALA A 3 -13.14 16.02 2.23
N THR A 4 -13.48 14.76 2.48
CA THR A 4 -13.53 14.26 3.85
C THR A 4 -12.11 14.37 4.41
N HIS A 5 -11.96 15.09 5.53
CA HIS A 5 -10.75 15.01 6.32
C HIS A 5 -10.82 13.64 6.99
N ALA A 6 -9.99 12.69 6.54
CA ALA A 6 -9.83 11.43 7.25
C ALA A 6 -9.41 11.79 8.67
N THR A 7 -10.29 11.53 9.62
CA THR A 7 -10.00 11.48 11.04
C THR A 7 -8.77 10.61 11.28
N ASP A 8 -8.06 10.82 12.40
CA ASP A 8 -6.96 9.98 12.94
C ASP A 8 -7.39 8.51 13.18
N GLU A 9 -7.96 7.87 12.17
CA GLU A 9 -8.10 6.43 12.08
C GLU A 9 -6.74 5.93 11.63
N GLU A 10 -6.14 5.09 12.48
CA GLU A 10 -4.86 4.44 12.25
C GLU A 10 -4.83 3.92 10.81
N SER A 11 -3.92 4.48 10.00
CA SER A 11 -3.82 4.09 8.59
C SER A 11 -3.63 2.58 8.51
N PRO A 12 -4.30 1.88 7.57
CA PRO A 12 -4.20 0.43 7.51
C PRO A 12 -2.75 -0.01 7.38
N ALA A 13 -2.38 -1.06 8.10
CA ALA A 13 -1.05 -1.62 8.02
C ALA A 13 -0.85 -2.29 6.65
N VAL A 14 0.03 -1.71 5.82
CA VAL A 14 0.37 -2.23 4.49
C VAL A 14 1.74 -2.90 4.53
N SER A 15 1.82 -4.11 3.97
CA SER A 15 3.07 -4.85 3.74
C SER A 15 3.45 -4.84 2.27
N ALA A 16 4.75 -4.78 1.96
CA ALA A 16 5.28 -4.86 0.60
C ALA A 16 6.04 -6.18 0.39
N HIS A 17 5.64 -6.95 -0.61
CA HIS A 17 6.24 -8.25 -0.95
C HIS A 17 6.87 -8.21 -2.33
N ARG A 18 8.16 -8.54 -2.44
CA ARG A 18 8.83 -8.69 -3.73
C ARG A 18 8.61 -10.09 -4.28
N THR A 19 7.71 -10.23 -5.25
CA THR A 19 7.37 -11.54 -5.86
C THR A 19 8.26 -11.91 -7.04
N SER A 20 8.94 -10.92 -7.62
CA SER A 20 9.99 -11.07 -8.63
C SER A 20 10.92 -9.85 -8.60
N PRO A 21 12.06 -9.85 -9.34
CA PRO A 21 12.96 -8.71 -9.35
C PRO A 21 12.29 -7.38 -9.71
N GLU A 22 11.29 -7.40 -10.58
CA GLU A 22 10.62 -6.21 -11.12
C GLU A 22 9.25 -5.95 -10.47
N ARG A 23 8.72 -6.87 -9.65
CA ARG A 23 7.34 -6.79 -9.17
C ARG A 23 7.23 -6.75 -7.66
N THR A 24 6.49 -5.75 -7.18
CA THR A 24 6.13 -5.57 -5.78
C THR A 24 4.61 -5.68 -5.62
N VAL A 25 4.17 -6.44 -4.63
CA VAL A 25 2.76 -6.58 -4.25
C VAL A 25 2.56 -5.97 -2.87
N PHE A 26 1.64 -5.02 -2.77
CA PHE A 26 1.20 -4.45 -1.51
C PHE A 26 -0.06 -5.17 -1.03
N THR A 27 -0.10 -5.52 0.26
CA THR A 27 -1.23 -6.19 0.91
C THR A 27 -1.63 -5.44 2.17
N GLU A 28 -2.93 -5.35 2.43
CA GLU A 28 -3.51 -4.74 3.63
C GLU A 28 -3.86 -5.80 4.68
N ASP A 29 -3.51 -5.55 5.95
CA ASP A 29 -3.88 -6.46 7.05
C ASP A 29 -5.39 -6.53 7.24
N GLY A 30 -5.92 -7.73 7.48
CA GLY A 30 -7.36 -7.95 7.61
C GLY A 30 -8.17 -7.85 6.31
N ASN A 31 -7.54 -7.57 5.16
CA ASN A 31 -8.20 -7.46 3.86
C ASN A 31 -7.46 -8.27 2.78
N ALA A 32 -7.74 -9.57 2.72
CA ALA A 32 -7.07 -10.48 1.79
C ALA A 32 -7.38 -10.21 0.31
N ASP A 33 -8.51 -9.55 0.03
CA ASP A 33 -8.93 -9.23 -1.34
C ASP A 33 -8.34 -7.89 -1.83
N GLY A 34 -7.86 -7.04 -0.91
CA GLY A 34 -7.25 -5.74 -1.19
C GLY A 34 -5.75 -5.85 -1.44
N TRP A 35 -5.35 -6.03 -2.70
CA TRP A 35 -3.93 -6.03 -3.08
C TRP A 35 -3.64 -5.17 -4.31
N ILE A 36 -2.44 -4.60 -4.34
CA ILE A 36 -1.93 -3.80 -5.45
C ILE A 36 -0.63 -4.44 -5.94
N SER A 37 -0.59 -4.87 -7.20
CA SER A 37 0.64 -5.30 -7.85
C SER A 37 1.15 -4.20 -8.76
N THR A 38 2.42 -3.84 -8.61
CA THR A 38 3.07 -2.85 -9.47
C THR A 38 4.49 -3.28 -9.81
N ASP A 39 4.94 -2.85 -10.99
CA ASP A 39 6.31 -2.92 -11.44
C ASP A 39 7.12 -1.65 -11.12
N HIS A 40 6.47 -0.62 -10.55
CA HIS A 40 7.09 0.64 -10.23
C HIS A 40 7.03 0.93 -8.73
N THR A 41 8.21 1.09 -8.12
CA THR A 41 8.36 1.57 -6.75
C THR A 41 9.50 2.58 -6.71
N VAL A 42 9.40 3.54 -5.80
CA VAL A 42 10.46 4.52 -5.54
C VAL A 42 10.95 4.33 -4.11
N VAL A 43 12.25 4.49 -3.91
CA VAL A 43 12.81 4.56 -2.55
C VAL A 43 12.48 5.92 -1.95
N LEU A 44 12.07 5.93 -0.69
CA LEU A 44 11.97 7.18 0.04
C LEU A 44 13.40 7.67 0.30
N VAL A 45 13.68 8.89 -0.14
CA VAL A 45 14.91 9.61 0.15
C VAL A 45 14.59 10.69 1.19
N GLU A 46 15.46 10.85 2.18
CA GLU A 46 15.37 11.90 3.20
C GLU A 46 15.68 13.30 2.63
#